data_AF-A0A9W8ZR91-F1
#
_entry.id   AF-A0A9W8ZR91-F1
#
_cell.length_a   1.000
_cell.length_b   1.000
_cell.length_c   1.000
_cell.angle_alpha   90.00
_cell.angle_beta   90.00
_cell.angle_gamma   90.00
#
_symmetry.space_group_name_H-M   'P 1'
#
loop_
_entity.id
_entity.type
_entity.pdbx_description
1 polymer ?
#
loop_
_entity_poly.entity_id
_entity_poly.type
_entity_poly.pdbx_seq_one_letter_code
_entity_poly.pdbx_strand_id
1 'polypeptide(L)'
;MGTVAHAVVEAGGKVTGVTPYALVAAGGESDKSIEPNGIKRRVALPTSSSNNIETIIVNSMHERKVEMAKRACGFVALPGGFGTFEEFFEVTTWTQIGIHDKPVVLLNVLNYYEPIRKMIQSAIEEGFVQSFSSRLITIVDGPEDLAQHETFDWGFAALQAIESWKEGEVLSNYDWTKRIDGTRADGSLAAS
;
A
#
# COMPACT_ATOMS: atom_id res chain seq x y z
N MET A 1 10.44 -1.13 -4.24
CA MET A 1 9.31 -0.75 -5.13
C MET A 1 9.67 -0.78 -6.62
N GLY A 2 10.83 -0.24 -7.03
CA GLY A 2 11.23 -0.24 -8.45
C GLY A 2 11.27 -1.63 -9.11
N THR A 3 11.69 -2.67 -8.40
CA THR A 3 11.78 -4.04 -8.93
C THR A 3 10.42 -4.61 -9.33
N VAL A 4 9.38 -4.41 -8.51
CA VAL A 4 8.01 -4.90 -8.81
C VAL A 4 7.44 -4.16 -10.01
N ALA A 5 7.60 -2.83 -10.04
CA ALA A 5 7.20 -2.02 -11.18
C ALA A 5 7.89 -2.47 -12.48
N HIS A 6 9.19 -2.78 -12.41
CA HIS A 6 9.93 -3.28 -13.56
C HIS A 6 9.40 -4.63 -14.03
N ALA A 7 9.23 -5.59 -13.12
CA ALA A 7 8.69 -6.91 -13.44
C ALA A 7 7.30 -6.85 -14.08
N VAL A 8 6.42 -5.95 -13.62
CA VAL A 8 5.10 -5.72 -14.24
C VAL A 8 5.25 -5.26 -15.69
N VAL A 9 6.16 -4.31 -15.96
CA VAL A 9 6.37 -3.78 -17.31
C VAL A 9 7.00 -4.83 -18.23
N GLU A 10 7.96 -5.60 -17.73
CA GLU A 10 8.58 -6.72 -18.48
C GLU A 10 7.55 -7.79 -18.84
N ALA A 11 6.59 -8.06 -17.94
CA ALA A 11 5.47 -8.95 -18.20
C ALA A 11 4.39 -8.33 -19.13
N GLY A 12 4.60 -7.11 -19.64
CA GLY A 12 3.67 -6.41 -20.54
C GLY A 12 2.51 -5.70 -19.82
N GLY A 13 2.52 -5.68 -18.49
CA GLY A 13 1.58 -4.94 -17.66
C GLY A 13 1.82 -3.43 -17.68
N LYS A 14 0.90 -2.68 -17.07
CA LYS A 14 0.98 -1.22 -16.93
C LYS A 14 1.25 -0.84 -15.48
N VAL A 15 2.11 0.16 -15.28
CA VAL A 15 2.44 0.71 -13.97
C VAL A 15 2.07 2.18 -13.93
N THR A 16 1.32 2.57 -12.91
CA THR A 16 1.07 3.97 -12.58
C THR A 16 1.78 4.29 -11.27
N GLY A 17 2.80 5.15 -11.33
CA GLY A 17 3.48 5.68 -10.14
C GLY A 17 2.83 7.00 -9.70
N VAL A 18 2.58 7.17 -8.41
CA VAL A 18 2.14 8.46 -7.85
C VAL A 18 3.28 9.04 -7.03
N THR A 19 3.80 10.20 -7.44
CA THR A 19 5.02 10.77 -6.84
C THR A 19 4.83 12.25 -6.49
N PRO A 20 5.01 12.64 -5.22
CA PRO A 20 5.03 14.04 -4.82
C PRO A 20 6.13 14.83 -5.52
N TYR A 21 5.84 16.08 -5.85
CA TYR A 21 6.80 16.99 -6.49
C TYR A 21 8.13 17.08 -5.73
N ALA A 22 8.11 17.06 -4.40
CA ALA A 22 9.33 17.11 -3.58
C ALA A 22 10.28 15.93 -3.83
N LEU A 23 9.74 14.73 -4.07
CA LEU A 23 10.54 13.54 -4.40
C LEU A 23 11.11 13.63 -5.81
N VAL A 24 10.31 14.12 -6.77
CA VAL A 24 10.76 14.39 -8.14
C VAL A 24 11.92 15.39 -8.13
N ALA A 25 11.74 16.53 -7.44
CA ALA A 25 12.75 17.57 -7.31
C ALA A 25 14.05 17.09 -6.65
N ALA A 26 13.97 16.06 -5.79
CA ALA A 26 15.10 15.47 -5.10
C ALA A 26 15.88 14.42 -5.92
N GLY A 27 15.44 14.05 -7.14
CA GLY A 27 16.08 12.98 -7.91
C GLY A 27 15.27 11.68 -8.04
N GLY A 28 14.01 11.68 -7.58
CA GLY A 28 13.15 10.48 -7.54
C GLY A 28 13.47 9.53 -6.38
N GLU A 29 12.78 8.40 -6.34
CA GLU A 29 12.96 7.30 -5.37
C GLU A 29 14.14 6.38 -5.74
N SER A 30 15.22 6.92 -6.32
CA SER A 30 16.41 6.11 -6.60
C SER A 30 17.03 5.63 -5.30
N ASP A 31 17.56 4.40 -5.29
CA ASP A 31 18.30 3.83 -4.16
C ASP A 31 19.31 4.85 -3.63
N LYS A 32 19.06 5.36 -2.42
CA LYS A 32 19.95 6.31 -1.74
C LYS A 32 21.14 5.56 -1.13
N SER A 33 21.72 4.60 -1.84
CA SER A 33 23.09 4.19 -1.55
C SER A 33 23.97 5.43 -1.74
N ILE A 34 24.54 5.92 -0.63
CA ILE A 34 25.34 7.13 -0.59
C ILE A 34 26.61 6.87 -1.42
N GLU A 35 26.59 7.29 -2.69
CA GLU A 35 27.79 7.40 -3.51
C GLU A 35 28.65 8.57 -2.97
N PRO A 36 29.97 8.39 -2.73
CA PRO A 36 30.78 9.37 -1.99
C PRO A 36 30.94 10.74 -2.66
N ASN A 37 30.51 10.91 -3.91
CA ASN A 37 30.90 12.04 -4.75
C ASN A 37 29.73 12.82 -5.37
N GLY A 38 28.75 13.23 -4.55
CA GLY A 38 28.18 14.59 -4.58
C GLY A 38 27.64 15.23 -5.88
N ILE A 39 27.47 14.51 -6.99
CA ILE A 39 26.99 15.12 -8.24
C ILE A 39 25.47 14.92 -8.33
N LYS A 40 24.73 16.01 -8.10
CA LYS A 40 23.29 16.12 -8.40
C LYS A 40 23.06 15.89 -9.89
N ARG A 41 22.61 14.69 -10.25
CA ARG A 41 22.14 14.39 -11.61
C ARG A 41 20.84 15.17 -11.83
N ARG A 42 20.84 16.04 -12.84
CA ARG A 42 19.70 16.83 -13.29
C ARG A 42 18.50 15.89 -13.48
N VAL A 43 17.40 16.15 -12.76
CA VAL A 43 16.16 15.37 -12.87
C VAL A 43 15.67 15.51 -14.30
N ALA A 44 15.90 14.48 -15.12
CA ALA A 44 15.01 14.26 -16.24
C ALA A 44 13.68 13.89 -15.60
N LEU A 45 12.69 14.79 -15.68
CA LEU A 45 11.30 14.40 -15.55
C LEU A 45 11.15 13.16 -16.44
N PRO A 46 10.68 12.00 -15.93
CA PRO A 46 10.32 10.91 -16.81
C PRO A 46 9.05 11.32 -17.55
N THR A 47 9.19 12.23 -18.52
CA THR A 47 8.28 12.34 -19.67
C THR A 47 8.59 11.28 -20.70
N SER A 48 9.57 10.40 -20.45
CA SER A 48 9.74 9.15 -21.17
C SER A 48 8.62 8.19 -20.77
N SER A 49 7.45 8.44 -21.36
CA SER A 49 6.40 7.45 -21.56
C SER A 49 6.97 6.30 -22.38
N SER A 50 7.71 5.40 -21.74
CA SER A 50 7.61 3.99 -22.12
C SER A 50 6.12 3.67 -22.09
N ASN A 51 5.53 3.14 -23.16
CA ASN A 51 4.07 3.01 -23.34
C ASN A 51 3.30 2.38 -22.14
N ASN A 52 4.01 1.72 -21.22
CA ASN A 52 3.46 0.99 -20.09
C ASN A 52 3.77 1.59 -18.70
N ILE A 53 4.46 2.74 -18.60
CA ILE A 53 4.67 3.44 -17.32
C ILE A 53 4.08 4.84 -17.40
N GLU A 54 3.16 5.13 -16.49
CA GLU A 54 2.59 6.46 -16.25
C GLU A 54 3.07 6.98 -14.89
N THR A 55 3.37 8.27 -14.80
CA THR A 55 3.71 8.91 -13.51
C THR A 55 2.78 10.10 -13.27
N ILE A 56 2.09 10.08 -12.14
CA ILE A 56 1.20 11.14 -11.67
C ILE A 56 1.96 11.94 -10.62
N ILE A 57 2.18 13.22 -10.90
CA ILE A 57 2.84 14.13 -9.98
C ILE A 57 1.79 14.84 -9.13
N VAL A 58 1.95 14.77 -7.81
CA VAL A 58 1.05 15.40 -6.82
C VAL A 58 1.80 16.41 -5.96
N ASN A 59 1.08 17.28 -5.25
CA ASN A 59 1.70 18.37 -4.50
C ASN A 59 2.18 17.94 -3.10
N SER A 60 1.65 16.85 -2.56
CA SER A 60 1.95 16.41 -1.18
C SER A 60 1.92 14.89 -1.00
N MET A 61 2.47 14.41 0.12
CA MET A 61 2.34 13.00 0.53
C MET A 61 0.89 12.59 0.82
N HIS A 62 0.06 13.53 1.30
CA HIS A 62 -1.35 13.26 1.56
C HIS A 62 -2.10 13.04 0.25
N GLU A 63 -1.91 13.92 -0.73
CA GLU A 63 -2.47 13.75 -2.08
C GLU A 63 -1.99 12.44 -2.71
N ARG A 64 -0.70 12.08 -2.53
CA ARG A 64 -0.17 10.80 -3.00
C ARG A 64 -0.97 9.62 -2.47
N LYS A 65 -1.16 9.55 -1.14
CA LYS A 65 -1.87 8.43 -0.48
C LYS A 65 -3.32 8.35 -0.94
N VAL A 66 -4.03 9.48 -1.01
CA VAL A 66 -5.42 9.54 -1.48
C VAL A 66 -5.52 9.08 -2.93
N GLU A 67 -4.62 9.55 -3.79
CA GLU A 67 -4.62 9.26 -5.23
C GLU A 67 -4.29 7.80 -5.54
N MET A 68 -3.41 7.18 -4.74
CA MET A 68 -3.16 5.74 -4.77
C MET A 68 -4.38 4.94 -4.31
N ALA A 69 -4.99 5.32 -3.19
CA ALA A 69 -6.17 4.62 -2.66
C ALA A 69 -7.40 4.75 -3.57
N LYS A 70 -7.56 5.85 -4.31
CA LYS A 70 -8.60 6.00 -5.35
C LYS A 70 -8.49 4.94 -6.45
N ARG A 71 -7.28 4.63 -6.89
CA ARG A 71 -7.01 3.69 -8.00
C ARG A 71 -6.90 2.24 -7.57
N ALA A 72 -6.51 1.99 -6.33
CA ALA A 72 -6.30 0.64 -5.82
C ALA A 72 -7.62 -0.14 -5.72
N CYS A 73 -7.59 -1.42 -6.09
CA CYS A 73 -8.63 -2.40 -5.69
C CYS A 73 -8.23 -3.15 -4.41
N GLY A 74 -6.96 -3.10 -4.03
CA GLY A 74 -6.39 -3.70 -2.84
C GLY A 74 -4.98 -3.16 -2.62
N PHE A 75 -4.45 -3.38 -1.43
CA PHE A 75 -3.14 -2.94 -1.02
C PHE A 75 -2.28 -4.15 -0.69
N VAL A 76 -1.08 -4.23 -1.27
CA VAL A 76 -0.12 -5.30 -0.98
C VAL A 76 1.18 -4.66 -0.53
N ALA A 77 1.61 -4.98 0.69
CA ALA A 77 2.87 -4.53 1.24
C ALA A 77 3.88 -5.69 1.27
N LEU A 78 5.01 -5.44 0.63
CA LEU A 78 6.22 -6.27 0.68
C LEU A 78 7.12 -5.81 1.82
N PRO A 79 8.03 -6.67 2.33
CA PRO A 79 9.02 -6.29 3.33
C PRO A 79 9.67 -4.93 3.02
N GLY A 80 9.61 -4.03 4.00
CA GLY A 80 9.97 -2.64 3.82
C GLY A 80 10.18 -1.93 5.16
N GLY A 81 10.61 -0.68 5.13
CA GLY A 81 10.90 0.10 6.34
C GLY A 81 9.74 0.97 6.80
N PHE A 82 10.06 2.03 7.54
CA PHE A 82 9.08 2.95 8.12
C PHE A 82 8.07 3.54 7.13
N GLY A 83 8.49 3.84 5.89
CA GLY A 83 7.56 4.32 4.86
C GLY A 83 6.46 3.30 4.55
N THR A 84 6.84 2.04 4.35
CA THR A 84 5.89 0.95 4.12
C THR A 84 5.00 0.72 5.34
N PHE A 85 5.54 0.80 6.55
CA PHE A 85 4.75 0.64 7.77
C PHE A 85 3.71 1.77 7.92
N GLU A 86 4.11 3.01 7.65
CA GLU A 86 3.21 4.16 7.70
C GLU A 86 2.06 4.01 6.70
N GLU A 87 2.37 3.70 5.44
CA GLU A 87 1.37 3.50 4.39
C GLU A 87 0.44 2.33 4.71
N PHE A 88 0.99 1.23 5.23
CA PHE A 88 0.22 0.05 5.63
C PHE A 88 -0.77 0.31 6.78
N PHE A 89 -0.32 0.94 7.86
CA PHE A 89 -1.20 1.24 9.00
C PHE A 89 -2.24 2.31 8.65
N GLU A 90 -1.89 3.26 7.78
CA GLU A 90 -2.84 4.26 7.28
C GLU A 90 -4.00 3.60 6.53
N VAL A 91 -3.73 2.78 5.50
CA VAL A 91 -4.82 2.14 4.73
C VAL A 91 -5.62 1.14 5.57
N THR A 92 -4.98 0.47 6.53
CA THR A 92 -5.69 -0.38 7.51
C THR A 92 -6.65 0.45 8.36
N THR A 93 -6.21 1.62 8.82
CA THR A 93 -7.03 2.54 9.63
C THR A 93 -8.19 3.09 8.81
N TRP A 94 -7.98 3.41 7.53
CA TRP A 94 -9.03 3.84 6.60
C TRP A 94 -10.10 2.76 6.41
N THR A 95 -9.71 1.49 6.33
CA THR A 95 -10.67 0.38 6.37
C THR A 95 -11.41 0.34 7.71
N GLN A 96 -10.70 0.43 8.83
CA GLN A 96 -11.29 0.38 10.18
C GLN A 96 -12.39 1.43 10.39
N ILE A 97 -12.14 2.65 9.91
CA ILE A 97 -13.10 3.76 10.06
C ILE A 97 -14.08 3.83 8.88
N GLY A 98 -14.00 2.96 7.88
CA GLY A 98 -14.97 2.87 6.79
C GLY A 98 -14.82 3.93 5.69
N ILE A 99 -13.61 4.47 5.49
CA ILE A 99 -13.29 5.33 4.34
C ILE A 99 -13.27 4.51 3.04
N HIS A 100 -12.81 3.26 3.12
CA HIS A 100 -12.91 2.29 2.03
C HIS A 100 -13.09 0.88 2.60
N ASP A 101 -13.48 -0.05 1.73
CA ASP A 101 -13.57 -1.47 2.04
C ASP A 101 -12.75 -2.23 0.99
N LYS A 102 -11.44 -2.33 1.22
CA LYS A 102 -10.48 -2.91 0.27
C LYS A 102 -9.50 -3.79 1.04
N PRO A 103 -9.10 -4.94 0.49
CA PRO A 103 -8.15 -5.82 1.15
C PRO A 103 -6.81 -5.15 1.37
N VAL A 104 -6.25 -5.34 2.56
CA VAL A 104 -4.88 -4.96 2.92
C VAL A 104 -4.10 -6.23 3.21
N VAL A 105 -3.08 -6.48 2.40
CA VAL A 105 -2.30 -7.73 2.39
C VAL A 105 -0.85 -7.45 2.77
N LEU A 106 -0.31 -8.20 3.73
CA LEU A 106 1.11 -8.25 4.05
C LEU A 106 1.71 -9.56 3.56
N LEU A 107 2.76 -9.50 2.75
CA LEU A 107 3.51 -10.70 2.34
C LEU A 107 4.62 -10.97 3.35
N ASN A 108 4.44 -12.00 4.18
CA ASN A 108 5.33 -12.38 5.27
C ASN A 108 6.53 -13.20 4.77
N VAL A 109 7.29 -12.60 3.85
CA VAL A 109 8.46 -13.24 3.25
C VAL A 109 9.51 -13.49 4.32
N LEU A 110 9.95 -14.75 4.47
CA LEU A 110 10.92 -15.19 5.48
C LEU A 110 10.55 -14.75 6.91
N ASN A 111 9.26 -14.76 7.25
CA ASN A 111 8.75 -14.38 8.58
C ASN A 111 9.05 -12.92 9.00
N TYR A 112 9.28 -12.03 8.03
CA TYR A 112 9.63 -10.62 8.27
C TYR A 112 8.60 -9.86 9.12
N TYR A 113 7.32 -10.16 8.95
CA TYR A 113 6.19 -9.50 9.61
C TYR A 113 5.71 -10.19 10.89
N GLU A 114 6.38 -11.24 11.36
CA GLU A 114 6.05 -11.86 12.66
C GLU A 114 6.05 -10.87 13.84
N PRO A 115 6.99 -9.91 13.93
CA PRO A 115 6.92 -8.86 14.95
C PRO A 115 5.65 -8.00 14.85
N ILE A 116 5.20 -7.68 13.63
CA ILE A 116 3.96 -6.91 13.42
C ILE A 116 2.75 -7.75 13.79
N ARG A 117 2.69 -9.01 13.36
CA ARG A 117 1.62 -9.96 13.72
C ARG A 117 1.48 -10.04 15.24
N LYS A 118 2.59 -10.20 15.96
CA LYS A 118 2.61 -10.25 17.42
C LYS A 118 2.17 -8.93 18.06
N MET A 119 2.63 -7.79 17.52
CA MET A 119 2.22 -6.46 18.01
C MET A 119 0.70 -6.26 17.89
N ILE A 120 0.11 -6.64 16.75
CA ILE A 120 -1.33 -6.55 16.52
C ILE A 120 -2.08 -7.46 17.50
N GLN A 121 -1.61 -8.70 17.67
CA GLN A 121 -2.21 -9.64 18.62
C GLN A 121 -2.21 -9.10 20.05
N SER A 122 -1.08 -8.56 20.52
CA SER A 122 -1.00 -7.95 21.85
C SER A 122 -1.90 -6.73 21.96
N ALA A 123 -2.00 -5.89 20.92
CA ALA A 123 -2.92 -4.76 20.93
C ALA A 123 -4.39 -5.18 21.01
N ILE A 124 -4.75 -6.34 20.44
CA ILE A 124 -6.08 -6.93 20.58
C ILE A 124 -6.31 -7.45 22.01
N GLU A 125 -5.35 -8.19 22.55
CA GLU A 125 -5.42 -8.76 23.91
C GLU A 125 -5.56 -7.67 24.98
N GLU A 126 -4.83 -6.57 24.83
CA GLU A 126 -4.89 -5.40 25.71
C GLU A 126 -6.08 -4.47 25.41
N GLY A 127 -6.88 -4.77 24.38
CA GLY A 127 -8.10 -4.03 24.04
C GLY A 127 -7.89 -2.69 23.32
N PHE A 128 -6.66 -2.37 22.88
CA PHE A 128 -6.37 -1.21 22.04
C PHE A 128 -6.93 -1.38 20.62
N VAL A 129 -6.99 -2.61 20.13
CA VAL A 129 -7.57 -2.99 18.84
C VAL A 129 -8.75 -3.93 19.08
N GLN A 130 -9.88 -3.66 18.43
CA GLN A 130 -11.05 -4.52 18.57
C GLN A 130 -10.79 -5.88 17.91
N SER A 131 -11.33 -6.97 18.46
CA SER A 131 -11.07 -8.32 17.93
C SER A 131 -11.53 -8.51 16.48
N PHE A 132 -12.58 -7.82 16.04
CA PHE A 132 -13.02 -7.84 14.64
C PHE A 132 -12.01 -7.17 13.71
N SER A 133 -11.22 -6.20 14.20
CA SER A 133 -10.20 -5.49 13.42
C SER A 133 -9.06 -6.41 12.97
N SER A 134 -8.92 -7.60 13.57
CA SER A 134 -7.98 -8.63 13.10
C SER A 134 -8.22 -9.03 11.64
N ARG A 135 -9.45 -8.91 11.15
CA ARG A 135 -9.83 -9.24 9.77
C ARG A 135 -9.45 -8.15 8.77
N LEU A 136 -9.06 -6.96 9.24
CA LEU A 136 -8.70 -5.85 8.37
C LEU A 136 -7.38 -6.08 7.62
N ILE A 137 -6.55 -7.00 8.12
CA ILE A 137 -5.23 -7.30 7.58
C ILE A 137 -5.17 -8.79 7.26
N THR A 138 -4.80 -9.11 6.03
CA THR A 138 -4.47 -10.48 5.63
C THR A 138 -2.97 -10.62 5.56
N ILE A 139 -2.39 -11.44 6.44
CA ILE A 139 -0.96 -11.75 6.38
C ILE A 139 -0.80 -13.09 5.64
N VAL A 140 -0.08 -13.06 4.52
CA VAL A 140 0.19 -14.22 3.67
C VAL A 140 1.56 -14.77 4.02
N ASP A 141 1.56 -15.99 4.52
CA ASP A 141 2.77 -16.72 4.88
C ASP A 141 3.34 -17.48 3.67
N GLY A 142 4.66 -17.59 3.66
CA GLY A 142 5.38 -18.42 2.69
C GLY A 142 5.43 -19.88 3.12
N PRO A 143 6.05 -20.76 2.31
CA PRO A 143 6.29 -22.14 2.70
C PRO A 143 7.18 -22.22 3.94
N GLU A 144 7.00 -23.24 4.79
CA GLU A 144 7.83 -23.44 5.99
C GLU A 144 9.32 -23.62 5.66
N ASP A 145 9.59 -24.24 4.51
CA ASP A 145 10.94 -24.45 4.00
C ASP A 145 11.42 -23.19 3.26
N LEU A 146 12.45 -22.55 3.82
CA LEU A 146 13.05 -21.33 3.26
C LEU A 146 13.57 -21.52 1.83
N ALA A 147 13.98 -22.73 1.45
CA ALA A 147 14.45 -23.01 0.08
C ALA A 147 13.33 -22.90 -0.95
N GLN A 148 12.07 -23.12 -0.54
CA GLN A 148 10.93 -23.06 -1.43
C GLN A 148 10.48 -21.62 -1.71
N HIS A 149 10.91 -20.64 -0.91
CA HIS A 149 10.57 -19.23 -1.10
C HIS A 149 11.01 -18.69 -2.47
N GLU A 150 12.11 -19.20 -3.04
CA GLU A 150 12.62 -18.77 -4.34
C GLU A 150 11.66 -19.10 -5.48
N THR A 151 10.95 -20.22 -5.37
CA THR A 151 10.01 -20.72 -6.39
C THR A 151 8.55 -20.48 -6.03
N PHE A 152 8.28 -19.94 -4.84
CA PHE A 152 6.95 -19.65 -4.37
C PHE A 152 6.37 -18.44 -5.13
N ASP A 153 5.18 -18.63 -5.72
CA ASP A 153 4.49 -17.57 -6.45
C ASP A 153 3.78 -16.62 -5.47
N TRP A 154 4.55 -15.66 -4.97
CA TRP A 154 4.06 -14.58 -4.12
C TRP A 154 2.98 -13.72 -4.79
N GLY A 155 3.02 -13.57 -6.11
CA GLY A 155 2.02 -12.81 -6.85
C GLY A 155 0.67 -13.49 -6.83
N PHE A 156 0.64 -14.79 -7.11
CA PHE A 156 -0.56 -15.59 -7.04
C PHE A 156 -1.11 -15.69 -5.61
N ALA A 157 -0.25 -15.86 -4.60
CA ALA A 157 -0.66 -15.87 -3.20
C ALA A 157 -1.29 -14.52 -2.78
N ALA A 158 -0.73 -13.39 -3.23
CA ALA A 158 -1.31 -12.07 -2.99
C ALA A 158 -2.68 -11.90 -3.67
N LEU A 159 -2.83 -12.37 -4.91
CA LEU A 159 -4.10 -12.32 -5.63
C LEU A 159 -5.19 -13.16 -4.95
N GLN A 160 -4.86 -14.38 -4.51
CA GLN A 160 -5.80 -15.19 -3.73
C GLN A 160 -6.26 -14.49 -2.45
N ALA A 161 -5.32 -13.85 -1.74
CA ALA A 161 -5.66 -13.09 -0.54
C ALA A 161 -6.64 -11.93 -0.85
N ILE A 162 -6.40 -11.19 -1.94
CA ILE A 162 -7.30 -10.13 -2.41
C ILE A 162 -8.67 -10.70 -2.82
N GLU A 163 -8.72 -11.79 -3.57
CA GLU A 163 -9.96 -12.41 -4.05
C GLU A 163 -10.79 -13.03 -2.91
N SER A 164 -10.15 -13.44 -1.81
CA SER A 164 -10.81 -13.97 -0.62
C SER A 164 -11.50 -12.91 0.23
N TRP A 165 -11.24 -11.63 -0.05
CA TRP A 165 -11.83 -10.50 0.68
C TRP A 165 -13.34 -10.43 0.48
N LYS A 166 -14.08 -10.30 1.58
CA LYS A 166 -15.54 -10.14 1.55
C LYS A 166 -15.90 -8.71 1.93
N GLU A 167 -16.36 -7.96 0.94
CA GLU A 167 -16.91 -6.61 1.16
C GLU A 167 -18.13 -6.67 2.10
N GLY A 168 -18.27 -5.66 2.94
CA GLY A 168 -19.41 -5.44 3.83
C GLY A 168 -19.31 -6.07 5.22
N GLU A 169 -18.24 -6.83 5.51
CA GLU A 169 -18.02 -7.37 6.86
C GLU A 169 -17.40 -6.34 7.83
N VAL A 170 -16.84 -5.24 7.30
CA VAL A 170 -16.25 -4.17 8.12
C VAL A 170 -17.32 -3.16 8.52
N LEU A 171 -17.86 -3.33 9.72
CA LEU A 171 -18.80 -2.39 10.31
C LEU A 171 -18.05 -1.17 10.85
N SER A 172 -18.21 -0.03 10.19
CA SER A 172 -17.79 1.26 10.74
C SER A 172 -18.96 1.97 11.41
N ASN A 173 -18.69 2.64 12.53
CA ASN A 173 -19.63 3.54 13.19
C ASN A 173 -19.73 4.91 12.48
N TYR A 174 -18.94 5.15 11.45
CA TYR A 174 -18.84 6.43 10.75
C TYR A 174 -19.47 6.35 9.35
N ASP A 175 -20.34 7.30 9.03
CA ASP A 175 -20.90 7.52 7.70
C ASP A 175 -20.23 8.73 7.07
N TRP A 176 -19.12 8.51 6.36
CA TRP A 176 -18.34 9.57 5.73
C TRP A 176 -19.05 10.29 4.58
N THR A 177 -20.20 9.76 4.12
CA THR A 177 -21.00 10.42 3.10
C THR A 177 -21.86 11.53 3.69
N LYS A 178 -22.19 11.47 4.98
CA LYS A 178 -23.05 12.47 5.64
C LYS A 178 -22.27 13.72 6.01
N ARG A 179 -22.77 14.86 5.53
CA ARG A 179 -22.34 16.18 5.97
C ARG A 179 -23.14 16.65 7.18
N ILE A 180 -22.62 17.66 7.88
CA ILE A 180 -23.26 18.27 9.06
C ILE A 180 -24.64 18.85 8.72
N ASP A 181 -24.82 19.34 7.49
CA ASP A 181 -26.08 19.88 6.97
C ASP A 181 -27.09 18.80 6.54
N GLY A 182 -26.77 17.51 6.73
CA GLY A 182 -27.61 16.38 6.37
C GLY A 182 -27.56 15.98 4.90
N THR A 183 -26.78 16.67 4.06
CA THR A 183 -26.57 16.29 2.66
C THR A 183 -25.59 15.12 2.55
N ARG A 184 -25.64 14.38 1.43
CA ARG A 184 -24.71 13.28 1.15
C ARG A 184 -23.73 13.66 0.04
N ALA A 185 -22.43 13.43 0.28
CA ALA A 185 -21.40 13.53 -0.75
C ALA A 185 -21.49 12.35 -1.74
N ASP A 186 -21.07 12.57 -2.98
CA ASP A 186 -21.17 11.63 -4.10
C ASP A 186 -20.09 10.53 -4.06
N GLY A 187 -20.04 9.70 -3.02
CA GLY A 187 -19.32 8.41 -3.02
C GLY A 187 -17.81 8.44 -3.31
N SER A 188 -17.20 9.60 -3.54
CA SER A 188 -15.78 9.74 -3.83
C SER A 188 -15.05 10.07 -2.53
N LEU A 189 -14.16 9.15 -2.13
CA LEU A 189 -13.24 9.17 -0.97
C LEU A 189 -13.29 10.49 -0.19
N ALA A 190 -14.19 10.52 0.80
CA ALA A 190 -14.51 11.71 1.55
C ALA A 190 -13.34 12.09 2.47
N ALA A 191 -12.52 13.01 1.98
CA ALA A 191 -11.79 13.98 2.79
C ALA A 191 -11.71 15.27 1.95
N SER A 192 -12.60 16.21 2.27
CA SER A 192 -12.42 17.63 1.91
C SER A 192 -11.59 18.30 2.99
#